data_AF-A0ABD0PQM3-F1
#
_entry.id   AF-A0ABD0PQM3-F1
#
_cell.length_a   1.000
_cell.length_b   1.000
_cell.length_c   1.000
_cell.angle_alpha   90.00
_cell.angle_beta   90.00
_cell.angle_gamma   90.00
#
_symmetry.space_group_name_H-M   'P 1'
#
loop_
_entity.id
_entity.type
_entity.pdbx_description
1 polymer ?
#
loop_
_entity_poly.entity_id
_entity_poly.type
_entity_poly.pdbx_seq_one_letter_code
_entity_poly.pdbx_strand_id
1 'polypeptide(L)'
;PNGNNQECVFVEEYLENNYTALVSAKYKGWYLGFNRKGRPKKGSKTTQTQQEVHFMKRHPKGKVDPLEEFRFTTVTKRTRRARRLKPNPKTN
;
A
#
# COMPACT_ATOMS: atom_id res chain seq x y z
N PRO A 1 -3.49 -19.10 -26.01
CA PRO A 1 -2.57 -19.18 -24.86
C PRO A 1 -3.33 -18.87 -23.55
N ASN A 2 -3.57 -19.90 -22.73
CA ASN A 2 -4.59 -19.85 -21.67
C ASN A 2 -4.11 -19.29 -20.32
N GLY A 3 -2.99 -18.57 -20.26
CA GLY A 3 -2.51 -17.92 -19.00
C GLY A 3 -2.15 -18.86 -17.84
N ASN A 4 -2.31 -20.18 -18.01
CA ASN A 4 -2.08 -21.18 -16.96
C ASN A 4 -0.61 -21.57 -16.75
N ASN A 5 0.32 -21.03 -17.54
CA ASN A 5 1.75 -21.29 -17.37
C ASN A 5 2.25 -20.56 -16.11
N GLN A 6 3.18 -21.17 -15.36
CA GLN A 6 3.84 -20.55 -14.22
C GLN A 6 4.56 -19.23 -14.58
N GLU A 7 4.90 -19.02 -15.85
CA GLU A 7 5.42 -17.75 -16.37
C GLU A 7 4.43 -16.59 -16.29
N CYS A 8 3.13 -16.89 -16.27
CA CYS A 8 2.05 -15.90 -16.19
C CYS A 8 1.54 -15.70 -14.75
N VAL A 9 2.09 -16.44 -13.79
CA VAL A 9 1.69 -16.38 -12.38
C VAL A 9 2.65 -15.49 -11.61
N PHE A 10 2.08 -14.54 -10.87
CA PHE A 10 2.81 -13.64 -9.98
C PHE A 10 2.25 -13.74 -8.56
N VAL A 11 3.15 -13.69 -7.58
CA VAL A 11 2.81 -13.63 -6.15
C VAL A 11 2.76 -12.17 -5.74
N GLU A 12 1.67 -11.78 -5.09
CA GLU A 12 1.53 -10.46 -4.48
C GLU A 12 2.24 -10.44 -3.12
N GLU A 13 3.19 -9.53 -2.96
CA GLU A 13 3.92 -9.33 -1.70
C GLU A 13 3.65 -7.92 -1.16
N TYR A 14 3.33 -7.83 0.13
CA TYR A 14 3.17 -6.57 0.83
C TYR A 14 4.50 -6.17 1.46
N LEU A 15 5.04 -5.04 1.02
CA LEU A 15 6.34 -4.56 1.46
C LEU A 15 6.23 -3.76 2.76
N GLU A 16 7.34 -3.69 3.51
CA GLU A 16 7.44 -2.92 4.76
C GLU A 16 7.15 -1.41 4.57
N ASN A 17 7.33 -0.90 3.35
CA ASN A 17 7.07 0.49 3.00
C ASN A 17 5.62 0.74 2.52
N ASN A 18 4.71 -0.22 2.74
CA ASN A 18 3.29 -0.20 2.36
C ASN A 18 3.01 -0.19 0.85
N TYR A 19 3.99 -0.53 0.02
CA TYR A 19 3.79 -0.78 -1.41
C TYR A 19 3.54 -2.26 -1.70
N THR A 20 2.97 -2.54 -2.86
CA THR A 20 2.80 -3.89 -3.38
C THR A 20 3.90 -4.23 -4.37
N ALA A 21 4.51 -5.41 -4.22
CA ALA A 21 5.40 -6.00 -5.22
C ALA A 21 4.74 -7.21 -5.87
N LEU A 22 5.09 -7.49 -7.14
CA LEU A 22 4.60 -8.65 -7.88
C LEU A 22 5.80 -9.51 -8.30
N VAL A 23 5.92 -10.69 -7.70
CA VAL A 23 7.08 -11.59 -7.85
C VAL A 23 6.75 -12.72 -8.80
N SER A 24 7.63 -13.04 -9.76
CA SER A 24 7.41 -14.18 -10.65
C SER A 24 7.39 -15.50 -9.87
N ALA A 25 6.36 -16.31 -10.09
CA ALA A 25 6.28 -17.64 -9.50
C ALA A 25 7.32 -18.60 -10.08
N LYS A 26 7.62 -18.48 -11.39
CA LYS A 26 8.64 -19.30 -12.06
C LYS A 26 10.07 -18.87 -11.71
N TYR A 27 10.36 -17.58 -11.75
CA TYR A 27 11.70 -17.03 -11.52
C TYR A 27 11.77 -16.32 -10.17
N LYS A 28 12.09 -17.07 -9.11
CA LYS A 28 12.15 -16.54 -7.75
C LYS A 28 13.09 -15.33 -7.66
N GLY A 29 12.64 -14.29 -6.97
CA GLY A 29 13.38 -13.03 -6.80
C GLY A 29 13.35 -12.10 -8.02
N TRP A 30 12.67 -12.46 -9.11
CA TRP A 30 12.39 -11.52 -10.20
C TRP A 30 11.06 -10.83 -9.96
N TYR A 31 11.08 -9.52 -10.10
CA TYR A 31 9.92 -8.67 -9.88
C TYR A 31 9.42 -8.13 -11.21
N LEU A 32 8.11 -7.93 -11.32
CA LEU A 32 7.56 -7.04 -12.33
C LEU A 32 8.02 -5.62 -12.01
N GLY A 33 8.42 -4.85 -13.03
CA GLY A 33 8.85 -3.48 -12.81
C GLY A 33 8.93 -2.66 -14.08
N PHE A 34 8.80 -1.34 -13.91
CA PHE A 34 8.93 -0.35 -14.98
C PHE A 34 9.91 0.72 -14.56
N ASN A 35 10.75 1.16 -15.50
CA ASN A 35 11.65 2.27 -15.25
C ASN A 35 10.89 3.60 -15.12
N ARG A 36 11.60 4.67 -14.74
CA ARG A 36 11.01 6.01 -14.59
C ARG A 36 10.34 6.58 -15.86
N LYS A 37 10.64 6.02 -17.04
CA LYS A 37 10.00 6.38 -18.32
C LYS A 37 8.80 5.48 -18.66
N GLY A 38 8.39 4.59 -17.74
CA GLY A 38 7.30 3.63 -17.93
C GLY A 38 7.65 2.44 -18.82
N ARG A 39 8.93 2.22 -19.15
CA ARG A 39 9.33 1.07 -19.99
C ARG A 39 9.55 -0.17 -19.12
N PRO A 40 9.23 -1.38 -19.62
CA PRO A 40 9.45 -2.62 -18.89
C PRO A 40 10.92 -2.78 -18.48
N LYS A 41 11.14 -3.25 -17.25
CA LYS A 41 12.46 -3.61 -16.73
C LYS A 41 12.63 -5.13 -16.74
N LYS A 42 13.82 -5.60 -17.11
CA LYS A 42 14.15 -7.03 -17.07
C LYS A 42 14.19 -7.52 -15.61
N GLY A 43 13.45 -8.58 -15.30
CA GLY A 43 13.38 -9.17 -13.95
C GLY A 43 14.73 -9.55 -13.36
N SER A 44 15.68 -9.99 -14.18
CA SER A 44 17.06 -10.27 -13.71
C SER A 44 17.82 -9.04 -13.19
N LYS A 45 17.28 -7.82 -13.38
CA LYS A 45 17.86 -6.56 -12.91
C LYS A 45 16.99 -5.87 -11.85
N THR A 46 15.97 -6.55 -11.35
CA THR A 46 15.07 -6.02 -10.32
C THR A 46 15.51 -6.45 -8.93
N THR A 47 15.33 -5.57 -7.95
CA THR A 47 15.47 -5.89 -6.52
C THR A 47 14.31 -5.30 -5.75
N GLN A 48 13.93 -5.92 -4.62
CA GLN A 48 12.78 -5.51 -3.79
C GLN A 48 12.86 -4.05 -3.34
N THR A 49 14.06 -3.52 -3.12
CA THR A 49 14.31 -2.15 -2.65
C THR A 49 14.12 -1.07 -3.74
N GLN A 50 14.06 -1.46 -5.02
CA GLN A 50 13.93 -0.50 -6.11
C GLN A 50 12.49 0.03 -6.24
N GLN A 51 12.34 1.35 -6.35
CA GLN A 51 11.02 1.97 -6.57
C GLN A 51 10.32 1.51 -7.85
N GLU A 52 11.10 1.05 -8.85
CA GLU A 52 10.60 0.58 -10.14
C GLU A 52 9.74 -0.69 -10.05
N VAL A 53 9.80 -1.40 -8.92
CA VAL A 53 9.00 -2.62 -8.65
C VAL A 53 7.86 -2.38 -7.65
N HIS A 54 7.69 -1.13 -7.19
CA HIS A 54 6.67 -0.76 -6.20
C HIS A 54 5.41 -0.29 -6.92
N PHE A 55 4.29 -0.98 -6.65
CA PHE A 55 3.00 -0.69 -7.24
C PHE A 55 1.97 -0.28 -6.20
N MET A 56 0.96 0.45 -6.67
CA MET A 56 -0.26 0.76 -5.92
C MET A 56 -1.45 0.20 -6.69
N LYS A 57 -2.28 -0.61 -6.03
CA LYS A 57 -3.54 -1.09 -6.60
C LYS A 57 -4.52 0.08 -6.68
N ARG A 58 -5.10 0.30 -7.86
CA ARG A 58 -6.08 1.34 -8.10
C ARG A 58 -7.36 0.73 -8.62
N HIS A 59 -8.49 1.31 -8.24
CA HIS A 59 -9.77 0.95 -8.83
C HIS A 59 -9.81 1.28 -10.33
N PRO A 60 -10.54 0.49 -11.13
CA PRO A 60 -10.82 0.84 -12.51
C PRO A 60 -11.43 2.24 -12.59
N LYS A 61 -11.01 3.02 -13.59
CA LYS A 61 -11.56 4.37 -13.82
C LYS A 61 -13.10 4.27 -13.95
N GLY A 62 -13.82 5.14 -13.24
CA GLY A 62 -15.29 5.19 -13.23
C GLY A 62 -15.95 4.41 -12.08
N LYS A 63 -15.20 3.60 -11.32
CA LYS A 63 -15.64 3.14 -10.00
C LYS A 63 -15.05 4.10 -8.97
N VAL A 64 -15.89 4.99 -8.45
CA VAL A 64 -15.52 5.83 -7.31
C VAL A 64 -15.32 4.87 -6.14
N ASP A 65 -14.18 4.97 -5.45
CA ASP A 65 -14.09 4.44 -4.10
C ASP A 65 -15.31 4.96 -3.33
N PRO A 66 -16.10 4.12 -2.63
CA PRO A 66 -16.79 4.64 -1.48
C PRO A 66 -15.67 5.24 -0.66
N LEU A 67 -15.53 6.56 -0.69
CA LEU A 67 -14.65 7.27 0.23
C LEU A 67 -15.18 6.81 1.58
N GLU A 68 -14.52 5.83 2.20
CA GLU A 68 -14.62 5.70 3.64
C GLU A 68 -14.23 7.08 4.11
N GLU A 69 -15.24 7.84 4.51
CA GLU A 69 -15.07 9.19 4.98
C GLU A 69 -14.07 9.07 6.11
N PHE A 70 -12.84 9.51 5.84
CA PHE A 70 -11.77 9.37 6.81
C PHE A 70 -12.14 10.31 7.94
N ARG A 71 -12.82 9.78 8.95
CA ARG A 71 -13.27 10.54 10.11
C ARG A 71 -12.02 10.86 10.91
N PHE A 72 -11.35 11.94 10.53
CA PHE A 72 -10.43 12.61 11.42
C PHE A 72 -11.24 12.95 12.66
N THR A 73 -11.03 12.22 13.75
CA THR A 73 -11.48 12.70 15.05
C THR A 73 -10.72 14.00 15.26
N THR A 74 -11.37 15.13 14.99
CA THR A 74 -10.77 16.41 15.29
C THR A 74 -10.67 16.46 16.80
N VAL A 75 -9.51 16.08 17.34
CA VAL A 75 -9.13 16.44 18.70
C VAL A 75 -8.86 17.94 18.64
N THR A 76 -9.93 18.71 18.47
CA THR A 76 -9.89 20.16 18.55
C THR A 76 -9.31 20.49 19.91
N LYS A 77 -8.38 21.44 19.98
CA LYS A 77 -7.71 21.84 21.22
C LYS A 77 -8.71 22.21 22.34
N ARG A 78 -9.97 22.54 22.01
CA ARG A 78 -11.07 22.75 22.96
C ARG A 78 -11.41 21.51 23.81
N THR A 79 -11.39 20.29 23.25
CA THR A 79 -11.76 19.07 24.01
C THR A 79 -10.65 18.59 24.96
N ARG A 80 -9.38 18.98 24.74
CA ARG A 80 -8.30 18.73 25.72
C ARG A 80 -8.49 19.55 27.00
N ARG A 81 -9.02 20.78 26.91
CA ARG A 81 -9.29 21.61 28.09
C ARG A 81 -10.43 21.03 28.94
N ALA A 82 -11.50 20.54 28.30
CA ALA A 82 -12.61 19.91 29.01
C ALA A 82 -12.21 18.62 29.76
N ARG A 83 -11.27 17.83 29.21
CA ARG A 83 -10.72 16.65 29.91
C ARG A 83 -9.81 16.99 31.10
N ARG A 84 -9.15 18.14 31.09
CA ARG A 84 -8.36 18.62 32.25
C ARG A 84 -9.21 19.26 33.35
N LEU A 85 -10.44 19.65 33.05
CA LEU A 85 -11.36 20.29 33.99
C LEU A 85 -12.36 19.32 34.63
N LYS A 86 -12.28 18.01 34.35
CA LYS A 86 -13.07 17.04 35.11
C LYS A 86 -12.51 17.00 36.55
N PRO A 87 -13.30 17.37 37.58
CA PRO A 87 -12.86 17.20 38.95
C PRO A 87 -12.63 15.72 39.20
N ASN A 88 -11.50 15.40 39.80
CA ASN A 88 -11.23 14.05 40.30
C ASN A 88 -12.18 13.80 41.49
N PRO A 89 -13.04 12.77 41.49
CA PRO A 89 -14.00 12.54 42.57
C PRO A 89 -13.35 11.96 43.85
N LYS A 90 -12.08 12.29 44.12
CA LYS A 90 -11.30 11.75 45.24
C LYS A 90 -10.57 12.83 46.04
N THR A 91 -11.31 13.83 46.49
CA THR A 91 -10.88 14.67 47.62
C THR A 91 -12.09 14.87 48.53
N ASN A 92 -12.06 14.15 49.66
CA ASN A 92 -12.81 14.47 50.87
C ASN A 92 -12.38 15.84 51.39
#